data_AF-A0A0R3Q4A6-F1
#
_entry.id   AF-A0A0R3Q4A6-F1
#
_cell.length_a   1.000
_cell.length_b   1.000
_cell.length_c   1.000
_cell.angle_alpha   90.00
_cell.angle_beta   90.00
_cell.angle_gamma   90.00
#
_symmetry.space_group_name_H-M   'P 1'
#
loop_
_entity.id
_entity.type
_entity.pdbx_description
1 polymer ?
#
loop_
_entity_poly.entity_id
_entity_poly.type
_entity_poly.pdbx_seq_one_letter_code
_entity_poly.pdbx_strand_id
1 'polypeptide(L)' 'ANCIDSTAAPEAVFAGEVNKLKEEKFKPREQVTLEPYERDHAVVVAEYRPLKKKQS' A
#
# COMPACT_ATOMS: atom_id res chain seq x y z
N ALA A 1 -11.83 -10.55 -7.82
CA ALA A 1 -10.57 -10.00 -7.28
C ALA A 1 -9.44 -10.77 -7.92
N ASN A 2 -8.53 -10.11 -8.64
CA ASN A 2 -7.43 -10.78 -9.32
C ASN A 2 -6.38 -11.12 -8.25
N CYS A 3 -6.19 -12.41 -7.99
CA CYS A 3 -5.35 -12.90 -6.89
C CYS A 3 -3.89 -12.52 -7.14
N ILE A 4 -3.34 -11.67 -6.27
CA ILE A 4 -1.94 -11.22 -6.35
C ILE A 4 -0.97 -12.37 -6.01
N ASP A 5 -1.29 -13.15 -4.98
CA ASP A 5 -0.66 -14.44 -4.65
C ASP A 5 -1.52 -15.13 -3.57
N SER A 6 -2.21 -16.23 -3.90
CA SER A 6 -3.13 -16.90 -2.97
C SER A 6 -2.43 -17.73 -1.88
N THR A 7 -1.09 -17.78 -1.88
CA THR A 7 -0.29 -18.63 -0.98
C THR A 7 0.51 -17.84 0.05
N ALA A 8 0.75 -16.56 -0.20
CA ALA A 8 1.46 -15.68 0.73
C ALA A 8 0.52 -15.12 1.81
N ALA A 9 1.07 -14.91 3.02
CA ALA A 9 0.34 -14.20 4.07
C ALA A 9 0.00 -12.76 3.61
N PRO A 10 -1.18 -12.23 3.97
CA PRO A 10 -1.63 -10.91 3.54
C PRO A 10 -0.64 -9.81 3.94
N GLU A 11 0.02 -9.91 5.10
CA GLU A 11 1.05 -8.94 5.49
C GLU A 11 2.26 -8.91 4.54
N ALA A 12 2.69 -10.09 4.06
CA ALA A 12 3.80 -10.19 3.12
C ALA A 12 3.42 -9.61 1.74
N VAL A 13 2.18 -9.84 1.32
CA VAL A 13 1.62 -9.25 0.10
C VAL A 13 1.56 -7.72 0.20
N PHE A 14 1.07 -7.18 1.32
CA PHE A 14 1.00 -5.74 1.54
C PHE A 14 2.39 -5.10 1.53
N ALA A 15 3.37 -5.71 2.19
CA ALA A 15 4.74 -5.22 2.17
C ALA A 15 5.33 -5.22 0.74
N GLY A 16 5.03 -6.24 -0.05
CA GLY A 16 5.41 -6.34 -1.46
C GLY A 16 4.83 -5.22 -2.31
N GLU A 17 3.53 -4.97 -2.21
CA GLU A 17 2.85 -3.91 -2.97
C GLU A 17 3.30 -2.50 -2.56
N VAL A 18 3.53 -2.27 -1.26
CA VAL A 18 4.09 -1.01 -0.76
C VAL A 18 5.51 -0.79 -1.30
N ASN A 19 6.32 -1.85 -1.43
CA ASN A 19 7.64 -1.73 -2.03
C ASN A 19 7.56 -1.42 -3.54
N LYS A 20 6.67 -2.07 -4.29
CA LYS A 20 6.43 -1.72 -5.70
C LYS A 20 6.03 -0.25 -5.87
N LEU A 21 5.15 0.26 -5.01
CA LEU A 21 4.78 1.68 -5.03
C LEU A 21 5.99 2.60 -4.81
N LYS A 22 6.91 2.24 -3.92
CA LYS A 22 8.16 3.01 -3.71
C LYS A 22 9.06 2.98 -4.95
N GLU A 23 9.18 1.84 -5.62
CA GLU A 23 9.94 1.69 -6.88
C GLU A 23 9.34 2.57 -8.00
N GLU A 24 8.01 2.64 -8.07
CA GLU A 24 7.24 3.48 -9.00
C GLU A 24 7.25 4.98 -8.63
N LYS A 25 8.09 5.40 -7.67
CA LYS A 25 8.24 6.78 -7.18
C LYS A 25 7.01 7.35 -6.48
N PHE A 26 6.14 6.49 -5.94
CA PHE A 26 5.11 6.90 -5.01
C PHE A 26 5.67 6.93 -3.58
N LYS A 27 5.24 7.94 -2.82
CA LYS A 27 5.49 8.02 -1.39
C LYS A 27 4.24 7.51 -0.65
N PRO A 28 4.26 6.31 -0.04
CA PRO A 28 3.13 5.84 0.75
C PRO A 28 2.88 6.78 1.93
N ARG A 29 1.59 7.04 2.22
CA ARG A 29 1.14 7.90 3.32
C ARG A 29 0.37 7.14 4.38
N GLU A 30 -0.59 6.34 3.95
CA GLU A 30 -1.51 5.65 4.86
C GLU A 30 -1.80 4.26 4.32
N GLN A 31 -1.96 3.31 5.23
CA GLN A 31 -2.41 1.95 4.95
C GLN A 31 -3.55 1.65 5.92
N VAL A 32 -4.69 1.25 5.39
CA VAL A 32 -5.90 0.94 6.18
C VAL A 32 -6.36 -0.47 5.82
N THR A 33 -6.63 -1.30 6.82
CA THR A 33 -7.27 -2.61 6.63
C THR A 33 -8.79 -2.42 6.56
N LEU A 34 -9.47 -3.22 5.75
CA LEU A 34 -10.93 -3.14 5.60
C LEU A 34 -11.69 -4.03 6.60
N GLU A 35 -11.02 -4.46 7.67
CA GLU A 35 -11.66 -5.25 8.72
C GLU A 35 -12.60 -4.37 9.57
N PRO A 36 -13.82 -4.85 9.90
CA PRO A 36 -14.33 -6.23 9.76
C PRO A 36 -15.10 -6.54 8.46
N TYR A 37 -15.23 -5.59 7.54
CA TYR A 37 -16.10 -5.69 6.36
C TYR A 37 -15.54 -6.63 5.28
N GLU A 38 -14.22 -6.55 5.02
CA GLU A 38 -13.52 -7.40 4.05
C GLU A 38 -12.24 -7.96 4.68
N ARG A 39 -12.22 -9.27 4.94
CA ARG A 39 -11.04 -9.96 5.49
C ARG A 39 -9.91 -10.00 4.46
N ASP A 40 -8.67 -9.83 4.90
CA ASP A 40 -7.47 -9.92 4.06
C ASP A 40 -7.36 -8.84 2.96
N HIS A 41 -8.11 -7.74 3.08
CA HIS A 41 -8.06 -6.59 2.17
C HIS A 41 -7.51 -5.35 2.87
N ALA A 42 -6.66 -4.60 2.15
CA ALA A 42 -6.13 -3.32 2.61
C ALA A 42 -6.09 -2.30 1.47
N VAL A 43 -6.26 -1.03 1.83
CA VAL A 43 -6.12 0.11 0.95
C VAL A 43 -4.86 0.87 1.34
N VAL A 44 -3.98 1.11 0.36
CA VAL A 44 -2.77 1.92 0.55
C VAL A 44 -2.95 3.23 -0.22
N VAL A 45 -2.84 4.35 0.49
CA VAL A 45 -2.85 5.70 -0.08
C VAL A 45 -1.41 6.16 -0.24
N ALA A 46 -1.04 6.55 -1.46
CA ALA A 46 0.30 7.04 -1.78
C ALA A 46 0.26 8.29 -2.66
N GLU A 47 1.27 9.14 -2.51
CA GLU A 47 1.43 10.33 -3.34
C GLU A 47 2.46 10.13 -4.44
N TYR A 48 2.10 10.44 -5.66
CA TYR A 48 3.05 10.47 -6.77
C TYR A 48 3.85 11.78 -6.75
N ARG A 49 5.19 11.69 -6.69
CA ARG A 49 6.11 12.83 -6.74
C ARG A 49 5.68 14.01 -5.83
N PRO A 50 5.57 13.80 -4.50
CA PRO A 50 5.17 14.86 -3.60
C PRO A 50 6.16 16.03 -3.66
N LEU A 51 5.65 17.25 -3.81
CA LEU A 51 6.45 18.46 -3.67
C LEU A 51 7.04 18.48 -2.25
N LYS A 52 8.35 18.69 -2.12
CA LYS A 52 8.98 18.87 -0.80
C LYS A 52 8.28 20.05 -0.10
N LYS A 53 7.56 19.78 1.00
CA LYS A 53 7.02 20.87 1.84
C LYS A 53 8.19 21.74 2.28
N LYS A 54 8.14 23.04 1.97
CA LYS A 54 9.00 24.03 2.64
C LYS A 54 8.69 23.90 4.13
N GLN A 55 9.68 23.47 4.91
CA GLN A 55 9.61 23.59 6.36
C GLN A 55 9.58 25.09 6.67
N SER A 56 8.45 25.56 7.18
CA SER A 56 8.29 26.91 7.73
C SER A 56 9.10 27.08 9.01
#